data_AF-X6BLW3-F1
#
_entry.id   AF-X6BLW3-F1
#
_cell.length_a   1.000
_cell.length_b   1.000
_cell.length_c   1.000
_cell.angle_alpha   90.00
_cell.angle_beta   90.00
_cell.angle_gamma   90.00
#
_symmetry.space_group_name_H-M   'P 1'
#
loop_
_entity.id
_entity.type
_entity.pdbx_description
1 polymer ?
#
loop_
_entity_poly.entity_id
_entity_poly.type
_entity_poly.pdbx_seq_one_letter_code
_entity_poly.pdbx_strand_id
1 'polypeptide(L)' 'MHVVLPIWLVPLSLTVLIWVAAIFWPSADEGVSYQLRALVLALVRFSAASAATLLVWLAYLIWLVVAGGA' A
#
# COMPACT_ATOMS: atom_id res chain seq x y z
N MET A 1 -17.73 -17.20 22.05
CA MET A 1 -16.29 -17.10 21.72
C MET A 1 -16.07 -15.76 21.05
N HIS A 2 -15.49 -14.78 21.73
CA HIS A 2 -15.19 -13.48 21.12
C HIS A 2 -13.92 -13.68 20.27
N VAL A 3 -14.05 -13.60 18.94
CA VAL A 3 -12.89 -13.62 18.04
C VAL A 3 -12.19 -12.28 18.24
N VAL A 4 -11.14 -12.27 19.06
CA VAL A 4 -10.25 -11.12 19.20
C VAL A 4 -9.46 -11.03 17.90
N LEU A 5 -9.91 -10.19 16.98
CA LEU A 5 -9.21 -9.96 15.71
C LEU A 5 -7.86 -9.31 16.04
N PRO A 6 -6.72 -9.94 15.70
CA PRO A 6 -5.43 -9.35 15.98
C PRO A 6 -5.28 -7.97 15.32
N ILE A 7 -4.94 -6.95 16.11
CA ILE A 7 -4.89 -5.54 15.64
C ILE A 7 -3.86 -5.31 14.52
N TRP A 8 -2.84 -6.18 14.42
CA TRP A 8 -1.87 -6.18 13.32
C TRP A 8 -2.48 -6.56 11.96
N LEU A 9 -3.71 -7.09 11.91
CA LEU A 9 -4.42 -7.35 10.65
C LEU A 9 -4.83 -6.06 9.93
N VAL A 10 -4.93 -4.94 10.64
CA VAL A 10 -5.26 -3.64 10.04
C VAL A 10 -4.15 -3.17 9.07
N PRO A 11 -2.89 -2.98 9.50
CA PRO A 11 -1.83 -2.58 8.57
C PRO A 11 -1.57 -3.64 7.48
N LEU A 12 -1.79 -4.91 7.80
CA LEU A 12 -1.61 -6.01 6.84
C LEU A 12 -2.66 -5.97 5.71
N SER A 13 -3.94 -5.80 6.05
CA SER A 13 -5.01 -5.68 5.06
C SER A 13 -4.87 -4.41 4.21
N LEU A 14 -4.49 -3.29 4.82
CA LEU A 14 -4.17 -2.05 4.09
C LEU A 14 -3.00 -2.24 3.12
N THR A 15 -1.94 -2.94 3.53
CA THR A 15 -0.82 -3.27 2.64
C THR A 15 -1.31 -4.03 1.41
N VAL A 16 -2.12 -5.08 1.60
CA VAL A 16 -2.69 -5.85 0.48
C VAL A 16 -3.53 -4.96 -0.43
N LEU A 17 -4.41 -4.12 0.13
CA LEU A 17 -5.25 -3.21 -0.65
C LEU A 17 -4.43 -2.19 -1.46
N ILE A 18 -3.35 -1.65 -0.90
CA ILE A 18 -2.43 -0.73 -1.58
C ILE A 18 -1.82 -1.40 -2.82
N TRP A 19 -1.33 -2.63 -2.68
CA TRP A 19 -0.72 -3.37 -3.78
C TRP A 19 -1.74 -3.78 -4.84
N VAL A 20 -2.94 -4.21 -4.43
CA VAL A 20 -4.05 -4.48 -5.36
C VAL A 20 -4.40 -3.22 -6.15
N ALA A 21 -4.55 -2.07 -5.48
CA ALA A 21 -4.82 -0.80 -6.16
C ALA A 21 -3.69 -0.41 -7.13
N ALA A 22 -2.42 -0.65 -6.77
CA ALA A 22 -1.28 -0.36 -7.64
C ALA A 22 -1.22 -1.25 -8.90
N ILE A 23 -1.56 -2.54 -8.76
CA ILE A 23 -1.58 -3.51 -9.87
C ILE A 23 -2.73 -3.22 -10.82
N PHE A 24 -3.95 -3.04 -10.28
CA PHE A 24 -5.16 -2.84 -11.08
C PHE A 24 -5.45 -1.38 -11.41
N TRP A 25 -4.51 -0.47 -11.15
CA TRP A 25 -4.69 0.94 -11.46
C TRP A 25 -4.90 1.12 -12.98
N PRO A 26 -5.98 1.78 -13.41
CA PRO A 26 -6.26 1.99 -14.83
C PRO A 26 -5.11 2.71 -15.53
N SER A 27 -4.58 2.11 -16.59
CA SER A 27 -3.65 2.76 -17.52
C SER A 27 -4.44 3.21 -18.73
N ALA A 28 -4.79 4.48 -18.81
CA ALA A 28 -5.31 5.04 -20.06
C ALA A 28 -4.11 5.29 -20.98
N ASP A 29 -3.98 4.58 -22.11
CA ASP A 29 -3.33 5.11 -23.32
C ASP A 29 -3.37 4.12 -24.50
N GLU A 30 -3.85 4.61 -25.64
CA GLU A 30 -3.68 4.05 -26.98
C GLU A 30 -2.59 4.88 -27.70
N GLY A 31 -1.40 4.31 -27.97
CA GLY A 31 -0.35 5.06 -28.67
C GLY A 31 1.00 4.36 -28.84
N VAL A 32 1.76 4.79 -29.86
CA VAL A 32 2.97 4.14 -30.40
C VAL A 32 4.18 4.15 -29.44
N SER A 33 4.19 4.98 -28.40
CA SER A 33 5.28 5.07 -27.39
C SER A 33 4.99 4.32 -26.07
N TYR A 34 4.08 3.35 -26.11
CA TYR A 34 3.55 2.65 -24.94
C TYR A 34 4.59 2.07 -23.99
N GLN A 35 5.68 1.47 -24.49
CA GLN A 35 6.60 0.67 -23.67
C GLN A 35 7.38 1.49 -22.62
N LEU A 36 8.02 2.59 -23.02
CA LEU A 36 8.78 3.44 -22.09
C LEU A 36 7.85 4.12 -21.08
N ARG A 37 6.68 4.58 -21.56
CA ARG A 37 5.71 5.27 -20.71
C ARG A 37 5.03 4.32 -19.72
N ALA A 38 4.73 3.09 -20.14
CA ALA A 38 4.24 2.03 -19.26
C ALA A 38 5.26 1.66 -18.18
N LEU A 39 6.55 1.58 -18.53
CA LEU A 39 7.63 1.34 -17.56
C LEU A 39 7.68 2.46 -16.50
N VAL A 40 7.68 3.72 -16.93
CA VAL A 40 7.71 4.88 -16.02
C VAL A 40 6.46 4.88 -15.13
N LEU A 41 5.28 4.65 -15.70
CA LEU A 41 4.04 4.60 -14.94
C LEU A 41 4.02 3.45 -13.93
N ALA A 42 4.54 2.28 -14.30
CA ALA A 42 4.68 1.13 -13.39
C ALA A 42 5.65 1.45 -12.25
N LEU A 43 6.78 2.11 -12.53
CA LEU A 43 7.75 2.51 -11.52
C LEU A 43 7.16 3.52 -10.53
N VAL A 44 6.39 4.50 -11.03
CA VAL A 44 5.67 5.47 -10.19
C VAL A 44 4.67 4.77 -9.28
N ARG A 45 3.87 3.83 -9.81
CA ARG A 45 2.90 3.04 -9.02
C ARG A 45 3.60 2.20 -7.95
N PHE A 46 4.69 1.53 -8.32
CA PHE A 46 5.49 0.74 -7.38
C PHE A 46 6.05 1.62 -6.24
N SER A 47 6.57 2.80 -6.59
CA SER A 47 7.13 3.75 -5.63
C SER A 47 6.05 4.28 -4.69
N ALA A 48 4.88 4.66 -5.22
CA ALA A 48 3.73 5.11 -4.45
C ALA A 48 3.21 4.02 -3.50
N ALA A 49 3.07 2.78 -3.99
CA ALA A 49 2.64 1.64 -3.19
C ALA A 49 3.61 1.32 -2.05
N SER A 50 4.92 1.37 -2.35
CA SER A 50 5.97 1.14 -1.35
C SER A 50 5.96 2.23 -0.28
N ALA A 51 5.88 3.50 -0.68
CA ALA A 51 5.80 4.62 0.27
C ALA A 51 4.53 4.53 1.14
N ALA A 52 3.37 4.27 0.54
CA ALA A 52 2.13 4.10 1.28
C ALA A 52 2.20 2.92 2.26
N THR A 53 2.79 1.79 1.86
CA THR A 53 3.02 0.64 2.75
C THR A 53 3.88 1.04 3.95
N LEU A 54 5.01 1.72 3.71
CA LEU A 54 5.89 2.18 4.79
C LEU A 54 5.16 3.14 5.75
N LEU A 55 4.36 4.07 5.23
CA LEU A 55 3.58 5.01 6.05
C LEU A 55 2.53 4.30 6.90
N VAL A 56 1.85 3.29 6.37
CA VAL A 56 0.87 2.47 7.11
C VAL A 56 1.54 1.76 8.29
N TRP A 57 2.67 1.11 8.04
CA TRP A 57 3.41 0.42 9.09
C TRP A 57 4.02 1.39 10.10
N LEU A 58 4.54 2.53 9.67
CA LEU A 58 5.02 3.58 10.56
C LEU A 58 3.90 4.09 11.48
N ALA A 59 2.72 4.36 10.94
CA ALA A 59 1.57 4.80 11.73
C ALA A 59 1.15 3.74 12.76
N TYR A 60 1.15 2.46 12.38
CA TYR A 60 0.88 1.35 13.29
C TYR A 60 1.92 1.25 14.41
N LEU A 61 3.21 1.43 14.09
CA LEU A 61 4.29 1.40 15.09
C LEU A 61 4.21 2.59 16.05
N ILE A 62 3.93 3.80 15.54
CA ILE A 62 3.69 4.98 16.38
C ILE A 62 2.51 4.70 17.33
N TRP A 63 1.42 4.14 16.81
CA TRP A 63 0.27 3.77 17.63
C TRP A 63 0.62 2.75 18.70
N LEU A 64 1.40 1.70 18.39
CA LEU A 64 1.84 0.70 19.37
C LEU A 64 2.64 1.34 20.51
N VAL A 65 3.53 2.28 20.20
CA VAL A 65 4.32 2.99 21.23
C VAL A 65 3.43 3.89 22.08
N VAL A 66 2.50 4.62 21.48
CA VAL A 66 1.60 5.54 22.19
C VAL A 66 0.56 4.80 23.04
N ALA A 67 -0.04 3.73 22.51
CA ALA A 67 -1.06 2.95 23.19
C ALA A 67 -0.49 1.92 24.17
N GLY A 68 0.73 1.43 23.94
CA GLY A 68 1.43 0.48 24.81
C GLY A 68 2.33 1.11 25.88
N GLY A 69 2.50 2.44 25.85
CA GLY A 69 3.22 3.20 26.88
C GLY A 69 2.35 3.62 28.08
N ALA A 70 1.13 3.10 28.19
CA ALA A 70 0.19 3.34 29.29
C ALA A 70 0.14 2.14 30.25
#